data_AF-A0A2N2Y3K8-F1
#
_entry.id   AF-A0A2N2Y3K8-F1
#
_cell.length_a   1.000
_cell.length_b   1.000
_cell.length_c   1.000
_cell.angle_alpha   90.00
_cell.angle_beta   90.00
_cell.angle_gamma   90.00
#
_symmetry.space_group_name_H-M   'P 1'
#
loop_
_entity.id
_entity.type
_entity.pdbx_description
1 polymer ?
#
loop_
_entity_poly.entity_id
_entity_poly.type
_entity_poly.pdbx_seq_one_letter_code
_entity_poly.pdbx_strand_id
1 'polypeptide(L)'
;MLPKKLEAALNEQVNAELYSAYLYLSMSSWFESKNLKGFANWMRIQYQEETAHAMKFFDYINERGGTAVLKAIDAPKGKWKTVIEIFQETLKHELHVTSLINNLVNVSISEKDHATNNFLQWFVSEQVEEEANVTGILEELKMIEGKGPALFMIDRELKQRVFVPITPAGA
;
A
#
# COMPACT_ATOMS: atom_id res chain seq x y z
N MET A 1 10.99 17.51 -19.11
CA MET A 1 11.32 18.00 -17.75
C MET A 1 10.06 17.93 -16.93
N LEU A 2 10.14 17.32 -15.74
CA LEU A 2 8.98 17.16 -14.85
C LEU A 2 8.53 18.52 -14.29
N PRO A 3 7.24 18.91 -14.39
CA PRO A 3 6.75 20.15 -13.82
C PRO A 3 6.94 20.18 -12.30
N LYS A 4 7.37 21.32 -11.73
CA LYS A 4 7.72 21.40 -10.30
C LYS A 4 6.58 21.03 -9.36
N LYS A 5 5.35 21.36 -9.71
CA LYS A 5 4.15 20.97 -8.96
C LYS A 5 3.95 19.45 -8.96
N LEU A 6 4.19 18.81 -10.11
CA LEU A 6 4.04 17.36 -10.26
C LEU A 6 5.20 16.61 -9.59
N GLU A 7 6.43 17.12 -9.69
CA GLU A 7 7.60 16.62 -8.97
C GLU A 7 7.39 16.65 -7.45
N ALA A 8 6.85 17.75 -6.91
CA ALA A 8 6.52 17.84 -5.50
C ALA A 8 5.45 16.80 -5.10
N ALA A 9 4.38 16.67 -5.88
CA ALA A 9 3.31 15.72 -5.60
C ALA A 9 3.77 14.25 -5.69
N LEU A 10 4.63 13.91 -6.65
CA LEU A 10 5.25 12.58 -6.75
C LEU A 10 6.13 12.28 -5.55
N ASN A 11 6.90 13.27 -5.06
CA ASN A 11 7.70 13.12 -3.85
C ASN A 11 6.84 12.92 -2.58
N GLU A 12 5.67 13.57 -2.48
CA GLU A 12 4.72 13.24 -1.41
C GLU A 12 4.26 11.78 -1.49
N GLN A 13 3.99 11.30 -2.70
CA GLN A 13 3.54 9.92 -2.90
C GLN A 13 4.62 8.91 -2.49
N VAL A 14 5.89 9.14 -2.84
CA VAL A 14 7.01 8.29 -2.36
C VAL A 14 6.98 8.16 -0.83
N ASN A 15 6.76 9.26 -0.11
CA ASN A 15 6.70 9.22 1.35
C ASN A 15 5.43 8.55 1.88
N ALA A 16 4.29 8.70 1.18
CA ALA A 16 3.05 8.03 1.51
C ALA A 16 3.20 6.50 1.43
N GLU A 17 3.77 5.97 0.34
CA GLU A 17 3.99 4.52 0.19
C GLU A 17 4.99 3.98 1.21
N LEU A 18 6.07 4.73 1.51
CA LEU A 18 7.01 4.34 2.57
C LEU A 18 6.36 4.32 3.95
N TYR A 19 5.41 5.23 4.22
CA TYR A 19 4.61 5.19 5.44
C TYR A 19 3.64 3.99 5.44
N SER A 20 2.97 3.70 4.32
CA SER A 20 2.12 2.50 4.16
C SER A 20 2.90 1.23 4.50
N ALA A 21 4.10 1.07 3.92
CA ALA A 21 5.00 -0.02 4.24
C ALA A 21 5.25 -0.10 5.76
N TYR A 22 5.66 1.01 6.37
CA TYR A 22 6.00 1.02 7.79
C TYR A 22 4.80 0.70 8.71
N LEU A 23 3.61 1.18 8.35
CA LEU A 23 2.35 0.85 9.00
C LEU A 23 2.08 -0.66 8.93
N TYR A 24 2.21 -1.28 7.77
CA TYR A 24 2.00 -2.71 7.58
C TYR A 24 3.02 -3.56 8.33
N LEU A 25 4.27 -3.11 8.40
CA LEU A 25 5.26 -3.77 9.25
C LEU A 25 4.90 -3.72 10.74
N SER A 26 4.32 -2.61 11.21
CA SER A 26 3.80 -2.47 12.58
C SER A 26 2.61 -3.40 12.84
N MET A 27 1.66 -3.48 11.90
CA MET A 27 0.51 -4.41 11.98
C MET A 27 0.99 -5.87 11.99
N SER A 28 1.98 -6.21 11.18
CA SER A 28 2.62 -7.53 11.18
C SER A 28 3.17 -7.90 12.55
N SER A 29 3.91 -6.98 13.19
CA SER A 29 4.43 -7.19 14.55
C SER A 29 3.33 -7.44 15.58
N TRP A 30 2.20 -6.75 15.47
CA TRP A 30 1.05 -7.00 16.34
C TRP A 30 0.48 -8.40 16.12
N PHE A 31 0.32 -8.86 14.87
CA PHE A 31 -0.16 -10.22 14.57
C PHE A 31 0.79 -11.30 15.08
N GLU A 32 2.11 -11.11 14.95
CA GLU A 32 3.12 -12.01 15.54
C GLU A 32 2.93 -12.12 17.06
N SER A 33 2.68 -11.00 17.75
CA SER A 33 2.44 -11.00 19.21
C SER A 33 1.19 -11.79 19.63
N LYS A 34 0.26 -12.05 18.69
CA LYS A 34 -0.95 -12.85 18.88
C LYS A 34 -0.83 -14.27 18.32
N ASN A 35 0.34 -14.66 17.81
CA ASN A 35 0.58 -15.94 17.15
C ASN A 35 -0.32 -16.19 15.92
N LEU A 36 -0.72 -15.11 15.23
CA LEU A 36 -1.47 -15.11 13.98
C LEU A 36 -0.49 -14.95 12.81
N LYS A 37 0.23 -16.03 12.50
CA LYS A 37 1.43 -16.00 11.64
C LYS A 37 1.11 -15.75 10.18
N GLY A 38 -0.07 -16.13 9.70
CA GLY A 38 -0.47 -15.85 8.33
C GLY A 38 -0.95 -14.44 8.12
N PHE A 39 -1.68 -13.87 9.08
CA PHE A 39 -1.96 -12.43 9.07
C PHE A 39 -0.67 -11.61 9.15
N ALA A 40 0.27 -12.03 9.99
CA ALA A 40 1.60 -11.43 10.04
C ALA A 40 2.32 -11.52 8.70
N ASN A 41 2.29 -12.69 8.03
CA ASN A 41 2.86 -12.89 6.70
C ASN A 41 2.24 -11.96 5.67
N TRP A 42 0.91 -11.91 5.59
CA TRP A 42 0.21 -11.05 4.64
C TRP A 42 0.63 -9.58 4.78
N MET A 43 0.70 -9.07 6.01
CA MET A 43 1.19 -7.70 6.28
C MET A 43 2.66 -7.50 5.93
N ARG A 44 3.51 -8.55 6.03
CA ARG A 44 4.91 -8.47 5.54
C ARG A 44 4.98 -8.42 4.03
N ILE A 45 4.08 -9.12 3.33
CA ILE A 45 4.00 -9.03 1.87
C ILE A 45 3.55 -7.64 1.45
N GLN A 46 2.51 -7.07 2.08
CA GLN A 46 2.13 -5.67 1.82
C GLN A 46 3.29 -4.71 2.08
N TYR A 47 4.06 -4.88 3.16
CA TYR A 47 5.27 -4.06 3.38
C TYR A 47 6.24 -4.11 2.18
N GLN A 48 6.41 -5.29 1.57
CA GLN A 48 7.27 -5.45 0.39
C GLN A 48 6.67 -4.81 -0.86
N GLU A 49 5.36 -4.97 -1.07
CA GLU A 49 4.60 -4.36 -2.18
C GLU A 49 4.66 -2.83 -2.08
N GLU A 50 4.36 -2.25 -0.92
CA GLU A 50 4.43 -0.79 -0.73
C GLU A 50 5.84 -0.22 -0.84
N THR A 51 6.84 -0.97 -0.39
CA THR A 51 8.24 -0.57 -0.62
C THR A 51 8.55 -0.57 -2.13
N ALA A 52 8.03 -1.52 -2.89
CA ALA A 52 8.19 -1.55 -4.34
C ALA A 52 7.41 -0.42 -5.03
N HIS A 53 6.22 -0.07 -4.54
CA HIS A 53 5.45 1.11 -4.99
C HIS A 53 6.25 2.41 -4.80
N ALA A 54 6.79 2.61 -3.60
CA ALA A 54 7.69 3.72 -3.30
C ALA A 54 8.88 3.79 -4.27
N MET A 55 9.57 2.67 -4.50
CA MET A 55 10.72 2.64 -5.40
C MET A 55 10.33 2.92 -6.85
N LYS A 56 9.18 2.43 -7.30
CA LYS A 56 8.66 2.71 -8.64
C LYS A 56 8.42 4.21 -8.86
N PHE A 57 7.87 4.92 -7.87
CA PHE A 57 7.77 6.39 -7.92
C PHE A 57 9.14 7.08 -7.85
N PHE A 58 10.00 6.64 -6.94
CA PHE A 58 11.35 7.18 -6.75
C PHE A 58 12.16 7.14 -8.06
N ASP A 59 12.20 5.98 -8.70
CA ASP A 59 12.93 5.78 -9.96
C ASP A 59 12.32 6.61 -11.08
N TYR A 60 10.99 6.62 -11.20
CA TYR A 60 10.29 7.41 -12.21
C TYR A 60 10.60 8.92 -12.13
N ILE A 61 10.66 9.49 -10.92
CA ILE A 61 11.02 10.90 -10.72
C ILE A 61 12.42 11.17 -11.29
N ASN A 62 13.38 10.31 -10.98
CA ASN A 62 14.76 10.45 -11.43
C ASN A 62 14.90 10.26 -12.96
N GLU A 63 14.21 9.28 -13.54
CA GLU A 63 14.17 9.04 -14.99
C GLU A 63 13.58 10.23 -15.77
N ARG A 64 12.60 10.93 -15.19
CA ARG A 64 11.99 12.14 -15.78
C ARG A 64 12.84 13.40 -15.60
N GLY A 65 14.03 13.27 -15.02
CA GLY A 65 14.97 14.36 -14.75
C GLY A 65 14.58 15.25 -13.57
N GLY A 66 13.72 14.75 -12.68
CA GLY A 66 13.46 15.35 -11.36
C GLY A 66 14.46 14.86 -10.32
N THR A 67 14.22 15.19 -9.06
CA THR A 67 14.98 14.65 -7.93
C THR A 67 14.03 14.07 -6.90
N ALA A 68 14.19 12.78 -6.62
CA ALA A 68 13.45 12.13 -5.55
C ALA A 68 14.00 12.59 -4.18
N VAL A 69 13.11 13.02 -3.29
CA VAL A 69 13.41 13.55 -1.96
C VAL A 69 12.71 12.70 -0.91
N LEU A 70 13.49 12.06 -0.06
CA LEU A 70 12.97 11.26 1.05
C LEU A 70 12.72 12.17 2.26
N LYS A 71 11.50 12.09 2.80
CA LYS A 71 11.11 12.84 3.99
C LYS A 71 11.19 11.97 5.24
N ALA A 72 10.94 12.58 6.40
CA ALA A 72 10.74 11.83 7.62
C ALA A 72 9.49 10.96 7.49
N ILE A 73 9.60 9.71 7.92
CA ILE A 73 8.48 8.77 8.02
C ILE A 73 8.01 8.79 9.47
N ASP A 74 6.74 9.14 9.68
CA ASP A 74 6.14 9.19 11.01
C ASP A 74 6.05 7.79 11.62
N ALA A 75 6.11 7.73 12.95
CA ALA A 75 5.94 6.47 13.67
C ALA A 75 4.51 5.95 13.50
N PRO A 76 4.30 4.71 13.03
CA PRO A 76 2.96 4.18 12.85
C PRO A 76 2.32 3.84 14.21
N LYS A 77 0.98 3.72 14.21
CA LYS A 77 0.27 3.09 15.34
C LYS A 77 0.84 1.68 15.57
N GLY A 78 0.88 1.24 16.82
CA GLY A 78 1.42 -0.09 17.20
C GLY A 78 0.54 -0.90 18.14
N LYS A 79 -0.71 -0.47 18.37
CA LYS A 79 -1.64 -1.13 19.30
C LYS A 79 -3.05 -1.16 18.74
N TRP A 80 -3.60 -2.36 18.62
CA TRP A 80 -4.98 -2.61 18.22
C TRP A 80 -5.62 -3.59 19.19
N LYS A 81 -6.96 -3.60 19.25
CA LYS A 81 -7.74 -4.48 20.12
C LYS A 81 -8.10 -5.79 19.43
N THR A 82 -8.43 -5.75 18.14
CA THR A 82 -8.93 -6.91 17.38
C THR A 82 -8.35 -6.97 15.97
N VAL A 83 -8.40 -8.16 15.37
CA VAL A 83 -8.04 -8.38 13.96
C VAL A 83 -8.92 -7.54 13.03
N ILE A 84 -10.22 -7.44 13.33
CA ILE A 84 -11.16 -6.61 12.57
C ILE A 84 -10.75 -5.13 12.62
N GLU A 85 -10.34 -4.61 13.78
CA GLU A 85 -9.90 -3.21 13.90
C GLU A 85 -8.72 -2.92 12.97
N ILE A 86 -7.77 -3.86 12.86
CA ILE A 86 -6.62 -3.73 11.96
C ILE A 86 -7.08 -3.65 10.51
N PHE A 87 -7.89 -4.60 10.03
CA PHE A 87 -8.33 -4.59 8.62
C PHE A 87 -9.27 -3.43 8.28
N GLN A 88 -10.03 -2.91 9.24
CA GLN A 88 -10.78 -1.66 9.06
C GLN A 88 -9.84 -0.45 8.89
N GLU A 89 -8.74 -0.42 9.65
CA GLU A 89 -7.73 0.62 9.53
C GLU A 89 -6.93 0.49 8.23
N THR A 90 -6.56 -0.73 7.83
CA THR A 90 -5.94 -1.02 6.53
C THR A 90 -6.84 -0.56 5.39
N LEU A 91 -8.13 -0.92 5.37
CA LEU A 91 -9.04 -0.49 4.30
C LEU A 91 -9.17 1.04 4.25
N LYS A 92 -9.27 1.68 5.41
CA LYS A 92 -9.32 3.15 5.48
C LYS A 92 -8.02 3.78 4.95
N HIS A 93 -6.88 3.18 5.25
CA HIS A 93 -5.57 3.62 4.77
C HIS A 93 -5.46 3.46 3.26
N GLU A 94 -5.86 2.32 2.70
CA GLU A 94 -5.87 2.11 1.25
C GLU A 94 -6.77 3.10 0.51
N LEU A 95 -7.99 3.33 1.01
CA LEU A 95 -8.88 4.36 0.45
C LEU A 95 -8.24 5.76 0.48
N HIS A 96 -7.41 6.04 1.48
CA HIS A 96 -6.65 7.28 1.54
C HIS A 96 -5.55 7.30 0.47
N VAL A 97 -4.75 6.25 0.32
CA VAL A 97 -3.72 6.14 -0.73
C VAL A 97 -4.35 6.28 -2.12
N THR A 98 -5.47 5.60 -2.38
CA THR A 98 -6.24 5.75 -3.63
C THR A 98 -6.64 7.20 -3.89
N SER A 99 -7.06 7.94 -2.86
CA SER A 99 -7.38 9.36 -3.00
C SER A 99 -6.16 10.21 -3.39
N LEU A 100 -4.97 9.87 -2.89
CA LEU A 100 -3.71 10.54 -3.25
C LEU A 100 -3.33 10.24 -4.70
N ILE A 101 -3.43 8.99 -5.13
CA ILE A 101 -3.22 8.57 -6.54
C ILE A 101 -4.19 9.30 -7.48
N ASN A 102 -5.48 9.34 -7.16
CA ASN A 102 -6.47 10.06 -7.96
C ASN A 102 -6.16 11.56 -8.06
N ASN A 103 -5.73 12.17 -6.97
CA ASN A 103 -5.29 13.56 -7.00
C ASN A 103 -4.04 13.75 -7.88
N LEU A 104 -3.08 12.82 -7.82
CA LEU A 104 -1.87 12.85 -8.64
C LEU A 104 -2.19 12.72 -10.14
N VAL A 105 -3.18 11.88 -10.49
CA VAL A 105 -3.73 11.79 -11.85
C VAL A 105 -4.31 13.14 -12.26
N ASN A 106 -5.12 13.79 -11.42
CA ASN A 106 -5.67 15.11 -11.72
C ASN A 106 -4.58 16.17 -11.93
N VAL A 107 -3.52 16.16 -11.11
CA VAL A 107 -2.37 17.07 -11.27
C VAL A 107 -1.69 16.81 -12.61
N SER A 108 -1.44 15.56 -12.98
CA SER A 108 -0.82 15.21 -14.27
C SER A 108 -1.62 15.74 -15.47
N ILE A 109 -2.96 15.64 -15.42
CA ILE A 109 -3.85 16.16 -16.47
C ILE A 109 -3.79 17.68 -16.52
N SER A 110 -3.82 18.35 -15.35
CA SER A 110 -3.79 19.81 -15.26
C SER A 110 -2.48 20.41 -15.80
N GLU A 111 -1.36 19.72 -15.58
CA GLU A 111 -0.03 20.09 -16.07
C GLU A 111 0.23 19.60 -17.51
N LYS A 112 -0.75 18.90 -18.12
CA LYS A 112 -0.64 18.27 -19.45
C LYS A 112 0.56 17.30 -19.56
N ASP A 113 0.95 16.67 -18.45
CA ASP A 113 2.01 15.68 -18.42
C ASP A 113 1.43 14.28 -18.70
N HIS A 114 1.26 13.98 -19.98
CA HIS A 114 0.71 12.72 -20.44
C HIS A 114 1.58 11.50 -20.09
N ALA A 115 2.89 11.69 -19.98
CA ALA A 115 3.81 10.61 -19.59
C ALA A 115 3.58 10.21 -18.13
N THR A 116 3.42 11.18 -17.22
CA THR A 116 3.07 10.87 -15.82
C THR A 116 1.66 10.33 -15.72
N ASN A 117 0.71 10.86 -16.48
CA ASN A 117 -0.64 10.32 -16.50
C ASN A 117 -0.67 8.83 -16.88
N ASN A 118 0.06 8.45 -17.93
CA ASN A 118 0.18 7.06 -18.38
C ASN A 118 0.85 6.17 -17.32
N PHE A 119 1.95 6.64 -16.72
CA PHE A 119 2.63 5.95 -15.62
C PHE A 119 1.69 5.67 -14.44
N LEU A 120 0.85 6.65 -14.07
CA LEU A 120 -0.10 6.52 -12.96
C LEU A 120 -1.23 5.51 -13.22
N GLN A 121 -1.50 5.13 -14.47
CA GLN A 121 -2.57 4.15 -14.76
C GLN A 121 -2.28 2.77 -14.16
N TRP A 122 -1.01 2.41 -14.02
CA TRP A 122 -0.62 1.21 -13.29
C TRP A 122 -1.11 1.28 -11.84
N PHE A 123 -0.81 2.36 -11.11
CA PHE A 123 -1.24 2.56 -9.72
C PHE A 123 -2.75 2.68 -9.57
N VAL A 124 -3.45 3.28 -10.54
CA VAL A 124 -4.92 3.33 -10.53
C VAL A 124 -5.50 1.91 -10.58
N SER A 125 -4.89 1.02 -11.37
CA SER A 125 -5.33 -0.38 -11.45
C SER A 125 -4.95 -1.14 -10.19
N GLU A 126 -3.74 -0.94 -9.68
CA GLU A 126 -3.23 -1.55 -8.46
C GLU A 126 -4.12 -1.24 -7.25
N GLN A 127 -4.48 0.03 -7.05
CA GLN A 127 -5.34 0.43 -5.92
C GLN A 127 -6.73 -0.23 -5.95
N VAL A 128 -7.25 -0.58 -7.13
CA VAL A 128 -8.51 -1.34 -7.23
C VAL A 128 -8.32 -2.77 -6.71
N GLU A 129 -7.18 -3.39 -6.99
CA GLU A 129 -6.84 -4.72 -6.49
C GLU A 129 -6.58 -4.71 -4.97
N GLU A 130 -5.85 -3.70 -4.47
CA GLU A 130 -5.59 -3.50 -3.04
C GLU A 130 -6.88 -3.34 -2.24
N GLU A 131 -7.77 -2.43 -2.66
CA GLU A 131 -9.07 -2.21 -2.00
C GLU A 131 -9.92 -3.49 -2.00
N ALA A 132 -9.94 -4.23 -3.11
CA ALA A 132 -10.70 -5.48 -3.21
C ALA A 132 -10.13 -6.57 -2.29
N ASN A 133 -8.81 -6.73 -2.23
CA ASN A 133 -8.14 -7.73 -1.39
C ASN A 133 -8.42 -7.49 0.09
N VAL A 134 -8.21 -6.24 0.55
CA VAL A 134 -8.44 -5.86 1.95
C VAL A 134 -9.92 -5.98 2.32
N THR A 135 -10.82 -5.56 1.42
CA THR A 135 -12.27 -5.67 1.64
C THR A 135 -12.70 -7.13 1.77
N GLY A 136 -12.21 -8.02 0.89
CA GLY A 136 -12.53 -9.45 0.94
C GLY A 136 -12.19 -10.07 2.29
N ILE A 137 -10.97 -9.86 2.77
CA ILE A 137 -10.52 -10.38 4.06
C ILE A 137 -11.33 -9.76 5.22
N LEU A 138 -11.62 -8.46 5.16
CA LEU A 138 -12.40 -7.79 6.18
C LEU A 138 -13.83 -8.35 6.28
N GLU A 139 -14.49 -8.63 5.16
CA GLU A 139 -15.83 -9.22 5.15
C GLU A 139 -15.82 -10.67 5.68
N GLU A 140 -14.81 -11.47 5.34
CA GLU A 140 -14.63 -12.80 5.95
C GLU A 140 -14.46 -12.74 7.46
N LEU A 141 -13.62 -11.81 7.94
CA LEU A 141 -13.43 -11.57 9.37
C LEU A 141 -14.74 -11.15 10.05
N LYS A 142 -15.56 -10.30 9.42
CA LYS A 142 -16.87 -9.91 9.97
C LYS A 142 -17.83 -11.09 10.05
N MET A 143 -17.86 -11.97 9.05
CA MET A 143 -18.71 -13.18 9.06
C MET A 143 -18.43 -14.09 10.25
N ILE A 144 -17.19 -14.12 10.75
CA ILE A 144 -16.78 -14.94 11.89
C ILE A 144 -16.58 -14.13 13.19
N GLU A 145 -17.00 -12.86 13.19
CA GLU A 145 -16.78 -11.91 14.29
C GLU A 145 -15.31 -11.79 14.75
N GLY A 146 -14.37 -12.11 13.86
CA GLY A 146 -12.93 -12.12 14.12
C GLY A 146 -12.50 -13.12 15.20
N LYS A 147 -13.27 -14.20 15.40
CA LYS A 147 -13.08 -15.15 16.51
C LYS A 147 -13.30 -16.60 16.06
N GLY A 148 -12.96 -17.51 16.96
CA GLY A 148 -13.26 -18.94 16.83
C GLY A 148 -12.33 -19.70 15.87
N PRO A 149 -12.63 -20.98 15.63
CA PRO A 149 -11.76 -21.86 14.83
C PRO A 149 -11.55 -21.40 13.40
N ALA A 150 -12.54 -20.72 12.80
CA ALA A 150 -12.46 -20.21 11.43
C ALA A 150 -11.36 -19.15 11.25
N LEU A 151 -11.01 -18.40 12.30
CA LEU A 151 -9.90 -17.45 12.25
C LEU A 151 -8.56 -18.14 11.91
N PHE A 152 -8.35 -19.36 12.39
CA PHE A 152 -7.15 -20.13 12.09
C PHE A 152 -7.14 -20.67 10.64
N MET A 153 -8.31 -20.81 10.02
CA MET A 153 -8.40 -21.21 8.61
C MET A 153 -7.94 -20.04 7.72
N ILE A 154 -8.47 -18.84 7.97
CA ILE A 154 -8.04 -17.61 7.29
C ILE A 154 -6.55 -17.38 7.52
N ASP A 155 -6.06 -17.51 8.78
CA ASP A 155 -4.63 -17.39 9.06
C ASP A 155 -3.78 -18.35 8.21
N ARG A 156 -4.19 -19.61 8.08
CA ARG A 156 -3.42 -20.58 7.25
C ARG A 156 -3.41 -20.22 5.76
N GLU A 157 -4.50 -19.66 5.26
CA GLU A 157 -4.62 -19.21 3.87
C GLU A 157 -3.72 -18.01 3.61
N LEU A 158 -3.79 -16.97 4.46
CA LEU A 158 -2.97 -15.77 4.34
C LEU A 158 -1.46 -16.05 4.44
N LYS A 159 -1.08 -17.15 5.11
CA LYS A 159 0.31 -17.62 5.16
C LYS A 159 0.85 -18.07 3.80
N GLN A 160 0.00 -18.41 2.84
CA GLN A 160 0.42 -18.84 1.50
C GLN A 160 0.76 -17.67 0.58
N ARG A 161 0.39 -16.43 0.94
CA ARG A 161 0.71 -15.25 0.12
C ARG A 161 2.22 -15.10 0.00
N VAL A 162 2.68 -14.93 -1.22
CA VAL A 162 4.09 -14.69 -1.57
C VAL A 162 4.19 -13.36 -2.30
N PHE A 163 5.31 -12.68 -2.10
CA PHE A 163 5.60 -11.45 -2.82
C PHE A 163 5.87 -11.76 -4.30
N VAL A 164 5.17 -11.07 -5.18
CA VAL A 164 5.42 -11.09 -6.61
C VAL A 164 6.04 -9.73 -6.98
N PRO A 165 7.31 -9.69 -7.40
CA PRO A 165 7.94 -8.44 -7.78
C PRO A 165 7.19 -7.76 -8.93
N ILE A 166 7.06 -6.43 -8.86
CA ILE A 166 6.50 -5.62 -9.95
C ILE A 166 7.38 -5.82 -11.18
N THR A 167 6.84 -6.45 -12.22
CA THR A 167 7.55 -6.60 -13.49
C THR A 167 7.80 -5.23 -14.10
N PRO A 168 9.03 -4.89 -14.52
CA PRO A 168 9.28 -3.66 -15.25
C PRO A 168 8.43 -3.63 -16.53
N ALA A 169 7.84 -2.47 -16.83
CA ALA A 169 7.16 -2.28 -18.11
C ALA A 169 8.23 -2.34 -19.23
N GLY A 170 8.27 -3.45 -19.96
CA GLY A 170 9.18 -3.65 -21.10
C GLY A 170 10.05 -4.91 -21.10
N ALA A 171 9.79 -5.88 -20.22
CA ALA A 171 10.31 -7.25 -20.39
C ALA A 171 9.39 -8.12 -21.25
#